data_AF-A0A526Q112-F1
#
_entry.id   AF-A0A526Q112-F1
#
_cell.length_a   1.000
_cell.length_b   1.000
_cell.length_c   1.000
_cell.angle_alpha   90.00
_cell.angle_beta   90.00
_cell.angle_gamma   90.00
#
_symmetry.space_group_name_H-M   'P 1'
#
loop_
_entity.id
_entity.type
_entity.pdbx_description
1 polymer ?
#
loop_
_entity_poly.entity_id
_entity_poly.type
_entity_poly.pdbx_seq_one_letter_code
_entity_poly.pdbx_strand_id
1 'polypeptide(L)'
;FWGIREQRVRKLVLKNGHLIEPDRPHGLSIPFERPQLGQALLDGVLLPNLFLMFLVLAILPRVRVVGGLRQIGYVALFHSILLAALDENVPQERDLAAELQVRENAWGTRVIDEKTSVREQLAGLPEGALFPDLLRQYRLRTFA
;
A
#
# COMPACT_ATOMS: atom_id res chain seq x y z
N PHE A 1 13.70 -3.08 3.32
CA PHE A 1 14.12 -4.12 2.36
C PHE A 1 14.63 -5.33 3.14
N TRP A 2 14.78 -6.47 2.47
CA TRP A 2 15.37 -7.65 3.08
C TRP A 2 16.56 -8.12 2.24
N GLY A 3 17.64 -8.54 2.87
CA GLY A 3 18.79 -9.13 2.19
C GLY A 3 18.65 -10.64 2.10
N ILE A 4 19.23 -11.25 1.06
CA ILE A 4 19.43 -12.70 0.99
C ILE A 4 20.91 -12.97 1.20
N ARG A 5 21.21 -13.79 2.21
CA ARG A 5 22.58 -14.23 2.50
C ARG A 5 22.52 -15.61 3.14
N GLU A 6 23.42 -16.51 2.76
CA GLU A 6 23.45 -17.88 3.29
C GLU A 6 22.07 -18.58 3.12
N GLN A 7 21.37 -18.31 2.00
CA GLN A 7 20.00 -18.78 1.73
C GLN A 7 18.96 -18.37 2.77
N ARG A 8 19.22 -17.31 3.55
CA ARG A 8 18.31 -16.79 4.57
C ARG A 8 17.96 -15.34 4.30
N VAL A 9 16.70 -15.01 4.61
CA VAL A 9 16.19 -13.63 4.57
C VAL A 9 16.67 -12.88 5.81
N ARG A 10 17.29 -11.72 5.62
CA ARG A 10 17.87 -10.87 6.67
C ARG A 10 17.21 -9.49 6.65
N LYS A 11 16.86 -8.97 7.82
CA LYS A 11 16.35 -7.60 7.94
C LYS A 11 17.47 -6.63 7.57
N LEU A 12 17.19 -5.66 6.70
CA LEU A 12 18.09 -4.55 6.43
C LEU A 12 17.52 -3.26 7.01
N VAL A 13 18.40 -2.42 7.54
CA VAL A 13 18.08 -1.08 8.02
C VAL A 13 18.84 -0.05 7.21
N LEU A 14 18.21 1.11 6.95
CA LEU A 14 18.88 2.23 6.29
C LEU A 14 19.73 2.96 7.33
N LYS A 15 21.05 3.03 7.10
CA LYS A 15 22.00 3.77 7.93
C LYS A 15 23.06 4.39 7.04
N ASN A 16 23.31 5.70 7.20
CA ASN A 16 24.32 6.44 6.44
C ASN A 16 24.24 6.20 4.92
N GLY A 17 23.03 6.27 4.36
CA GLY A 17 22.79 6.05 2.93
C GLY A 17 22.98 4.61 2.44
N HIS A 18 23.08 3.62 3.34
CA HIS A 18 23.25 2.21 2.99
C HIS A 18 22.19 1.34 3.65
N LEU A 19 21.75 0.29 2.95
CA LEU A 19 20.98 -0.80 3.53
C LEU A 19 21.95 -1.81 4.14
N ILE A 20 21.94 -1.92 5.47
CA ILE A 20 22.86 -2.78 6.21
C ILE A 20 22.13 -3.84 7.05
N GLU A 21 22.77 -4.99 7.25
CA GLU A 21 22.35 -5.97 8.25
C GLU A 21 22.72 -5.45 9.64
N PRO A 22 21.74 -5.19 10.54
CA PRO A 22 22.04 -4.73 11.89
C PRO A 22 22.84 -5.79 12.65
N ASP A 23 23.68 -5.33 13.58
CA ASP A 23 24.46 -6.18 14.50
C ASP A 23 25.49 -7.12 13.82
N ARG A 24 25.83 -6.86 12.54
CA ARG A 24 26.80 -7.65 11.79
C ARG A 24 27.82 -6.77 11.06
N PRO A 25 29.04 -6.58 11.62
CA PRO A 25 30.06 -5.71 11.03
C PRO A 25 30.47 -6.06 9.60
N HIS A 26 30.45 -7.35 9.25
CA HIS A 26 30.68 -7.88 7.89
C HIS A 26 29.37 -8.42 7.29
N GLY A 27 28.26 -7.74 7.60
CA GLY A 27 26.93 -7.98 7.05
C GLY A 27 26.82 -7.54 5.59
N LEU A 28 25.67 -7.83 4.98
CA LEU A 28 25.32 -7.24 3.69
C LEU A 28 25.27 -5.70 3.82
N SER A 29 25.86 -4.99 2.86
CA SER A 29 25.80 -3.53 2.77
C SER A 29 25.58 -3.13 1.32
N ILE A 30 24.48 -2.44 1.03
CA ILE A 30 24.11 -2.01 -0.32
C ILE A 30 23.87 -0.50 -0.29
N PRO A 31 24.54 0.31 -1.14
CA PRO A 31 24.23 1.73 -1.28
C PRO A 31 22.75 1.94 -1.61
N PHE A 32 22.11 2.89 -0.91
CA PHE A 32 20.69 3.21 -1.11
C PHE A 32 20.51 4.17 -2.29
N GLU A 33 21.00 3.77 -3.44
CA GLU A 33 20.93 4.49 -4.70
C GLU A 33 20.32 3.63 -5.80
N ARG A 34 19.58 4.25 -6.73
CA ARG A 34 18.78 3.52 -7.72
C ARG A 34 19.57 2.47 -8.51
N PRO A 35 20.78 2.75 -9.04
CA PRO A 35 21.54 1.75 -9.79
C PRO A 35 21.91 0.52 -8.96
N GLN A 36 22.37 0.73 -7.73
CA GLN A 36 22.86 -0.33 -6.84
C GLN A 36 21.70 -1.14 -6.27
N LEU A 37 20.58 -0.50 -5.95
CA LEU A 37 19.35 -1.21 -5.58
C LEU A 37 18.82 -2.06 -6.74
N GLY A 38 18.82 -1.52 -7.95
CA GLY A 38 18.43 -2.25 -9.16
C GLY A 38 19.29 -3.48 -9.38
N GLN A 39 20.62 -3.33 -9.34
CA GLN A 39 21.54 -4.45 -9.49
C GLN A 39 21.36 -5.49 -8.38
N ALA A 40 21.23 -5.07 -7.12
CA ALA A 40 21.04 -5.99 -6.00
C ALA A 40 19.72 -6.79 -6.08
N LEU A 41 18.66 -6.20 -6.65
CA LEU A 41 17.41 -6.92 -6.95
C LEU A 41 17.63 -7.97 -8.03
N LEU A 42 18.35 -7.63 -9.11
CA LEU A 42 18.65 -8.54 -10.22
C LEU A 42 19.55 -9.70 -9.78
N ASP A 43 20.54 -9.42 -8.95
CA ASP A 43 21.47 -10.41 -8.40
C ASP A 43 20.81 -11.33 -7.36
N GLY A 44 19.56 -11.05 -6.97
CA GLY A 44 18.83 -11.82 -5.96
C GLY A 44 19.40 -11.70 -4.55
N VAL A 45 20.24 -10.69 -4.28
CA VAL A 45 20.79 -10.41 -2.95
C VAL A 45 19.92 -9.44 -2.15
N LEU A 46 19.02 -8.72 -2.82
CA LEU A 46 18.01 -7.85 -2.24
C LEU A 46 16.61 -8.35 -2.60
N LEU A 47 15.76 -8.47 -1.59
CA LEU A 47 14.33 -8.66 -1.76
C LEU A 47 13.61 -7.31 -1.61
N PRO A 48 12.73 -6.97 -2.56
CA PRO A 48 11.91 -5.76 -2.45
C PRO A 48 11.03 -5.85 -1.22
N ASN A 49 10.81 -4.72 -0.56
CA ASN A 49 9.83 -4.66 0.51
C ASN A 49 8.40 -4.72 -0.08
N LEU A 50 7.42 -5.03 0.76
CA LEU A 50 6.04 -5.20 0.32
C LEU A 50 5.48 -3.92 -0.34
N PHE A 51 5.82 -2.73 0.16
CA PHE A 51 5.41 -1.47 -0.44
C PHE A 51 5.91 -1.32 -1.89
N LEU A 52 7.18 -1.60 -2.14
CA LEU A 52 7.76 -1.55 -3.49
C LEU A 52 7.10 -2.58 -4.43
N MET A 53 6.84 -3.79 -3.93
CA MET A 53 6.10 -4.80 -4.70
C MET A 53 4.72 -4.29 -5.10
N PHE A 54 3.98 -3.67 -4.18
CA PHE A 54 2.67 -3.09 -4.48
C PHE A 54 2.75 -1.97 -5.52
N LEU A 55 3.73 -1.07 -5.39
CA LEU A 55 3.93 0.03 -6.33
C LEU A 55 4.18 -0.48 -7.75
N VAL A 56 5.07 -1.47 -7.91
CA VAL A 56 5.37 -2.08 -9.21
C VAL A 56 4.14 -2.80 -9.76
N LEU A 57 3.43 -3.57 -8.94
CA LEU A 57 2.23 -4.29 -9.41
C LEU A 57 1.08 -3.34 -9.78
N ALA A 58 0.97 -2.18 -9.14
CA ALA A 58 -0.06 -1.18 -9.42
C ALA A 58 0.11 -0.49 -10.78
N ILE A 59 1.35 -0.31 -11.24
CA ILE A 59 1.64 0.31 -12.55
C ILE A 59 1.59 -0.70 -13.71
N LEU A 60 1.62 -2.01 -13.42
CA LEU A 60 1.60 -3.02 -14.47
C LEU A 60 0.21 -3.11 -15.11
N PRO A 61 0.11 -2.98 -16.45
CA PRO A 61 -1.17 -3.08 -17.14
C PRO A 61 -1.73 -4.48 -16.96
N ARG A 62 -3.05 -4.57 -16.75
CA ARG A 62 -3.81 -5.83 -16.59
C ARG A 62 -3.43 -6.67 -15.36
N VAL A 63 -2.55 -6.17 -14.50
CA VAL A 63 -2.28 -6.77 -13.19
C VAL A 63 -3.18 -6.11 -12.16
N ARG A 64 -3.82 -6.93 -11.33
CA ARG A 64 -4.58 -6.48 -10.16
C ARG A 64 -4.12 -7.31 -8.97
N VAL A 65 -3.84 -6.63 -7.87
CA VAL A 65 -3.51 -7.29 -6.61
C VAL A 65 -4.80 -7.46 -5.83
N VAL A 66 -5.05 -8.65 -5.32
CA VAL A 66 -6.11 -8.87 -4.33
C VAL A 66 -5.39 -9.29 -3.06
N GLY A 67 -5.38 -8.43 -2.04
CA GLY A 67 -4.76 -8.82 -0.78
C GLY A 67 -5.76 -9.48 0.17
N GLY A 68 -5.20 -10.10 1.19
CA GLY A 68 -5.96 -10.76 2.25
C GLY A 68 -6.30 -9.82 3.41
N LEU A 69 -6.92 -10.38 4.44
CA LEU A 69 -7.41 -9.66 5.64
C LEU A 69 -6.40 -8.70 6.29
N ARG A 70 -5.09 -8.99 6.21
CA ARG A 70 -4.04 -8.15 6.82
C ARG A 70 -3.75 -6.87 6.03
N GLN A 71 -4.24 -6.78 4.80
CA GLN A 71 -4.00 -5.63 3.92
C GLN A 71 -4.52 -4.32 4.48
N ILE A 72 -5.60 -4.36 5.26
CA ILE A 72 -6.15 -3.19 5.93
C ILE A 72 -5.13 -2.48 6.84
N GLY A 73 -4.21 -3.24 7.46
CA GLY A 73 -3.24 -2.67 8.39
C GLY A 73 -2.09 -1.94 7.69
N TYR A 74 -1.69 -2.38 6.49
CA TYR A 74 -0.51 -1.84 5.81
C TYR A 74 -0.82 -0.97 4.60
N VAL A 75 -2.00 -1.06 3.98
CA VAL A 75 -2.36 -0.18 2.83
C VAL A 75 -2.47 1.28 3.25
N ALA A 76 -3.08 1.56 4.40
CA ALA A 76 -3.13 2.93 4.93
C ALA A 76 -1.71 3.50 5.13
N LEU A 77 -0.80 2.68 5.66
CA LEU A 77 0.59 3.06 5.84
C LEU A 77 1.31 3.29 4.50
N PHE A 78 1.11 2.40 3.52
CA PHE A 78 1.69 2.54 2.18
C PHE A 78 1.21 3.81 1.50
N HIS A 79 -0.08 4.11 1.62
CA HIS A 79 -0.67 5.33 1.10
C HIS A 79 -0.03 6.57 1.72
N SER A 80 0.10 6.61 3.06
CA SER A 80 0.78 7.72 3.75
C SER A 80 2.25 7.86 3.34
N ILE A 81 2.99 6.76 3.20
CA ILE A 81 4.39 6.78 2.75
C ILE A 81 4.49 7.30 1.31
N LEU A 82 3.60 6.87 0.42
CA LEU A 82 3.58 7.33 -0.97
C LEU A 82 3.30 8.83 -1.04
N LEU A 83 2.25 9.31 -0.37
CA LEU A 83 1.92 10.74 -0.33
C LEU A 83 3.08 11.58 0.22
N ALA A 84 3.75 11.11 1.28
CA ALA A 84 4.90 11.81 1.85
C ALA A 84 6.15 11.81 0.94
N ALA A 85 6.20 10.94 -0.07
CA ALA A 85 7.30 10.82 -1.00
C ALA A 85 7.08 11.60 -2.32
N LEU A 86 5.86 12.06 -2.59
CA LEU A 86 5.53 12.85 -3.77
C LEU A 86 5.93 14.31 -3.57
N ASP A 87 6.50 14.93 -4.61
CA ASP A 87 6.87 16.34 -4.65
C ASP A 87 5.71 17.18 -5.20
N GLU A 88 5.10 18.00 -4.34
CA GLU A 88 3.99 18.88 -4.71
C GLU A 88 4.36 19.95 -5.76
N ASN A 89 5.66 20.22 -5.95
CA ASN A 89 6.14 21.15 -6.97
C ASN A 89 6.15 20.53 -8.37
N VAL A 90 6.11 19.20 -8.47
CA VAL A 90 6.03 18.47 -9.74
C VAL A 90 4.55 18.25 -10.09
N PRO A 91 4.03 18.85 -11.18
CA PRO A 91 2.60 18.80 -11.50
C PRO A 91 2.04 17.39 -11.56
N GLN A 92 2.77 16.44 -12.16
CA GLN A 92 2.32 15.05 -12.27
C GLN A 92 2.20 14.36 -10.91
N GLU A 93 3.12 14.64 -9.99
CA GLU A 93 3.12 14.05 -8.65
C GLU A 93 2.03 14.66 -7.78
N ARG A 94 1.79 15.97 -7.91
CA ARG A 94 0.66 16.66 -7.27
C ARG A 94 -0.69 16.12 -7.74
N ASP A 95 -0.86 15.94 -9.05
CA ASP A 95 -2.12 15.42 -9.62
C ASP A 95 -2.36 13.98 -9.13
N LEU A 96 -1.32 13.14 -9.11
CA LEU A 96 -1.38 11.81 -8.51
C LEU A 96 -1.73 11.87 -7.01
N ALA A 97 -1.13 12.79 -6.24
CA ALA A 97 -1.45 12.95 -4.83
C ALA A 97 -2.92 13.33 -4.62
N ALA A 98 -3.48 14.17 -5.48
CA ALA A 98 -4.89 14.56 -5.43
C ALA A 98 -5.83 13.38 -5.75
N GLU A 99 -5.51 12.58 -6.77
CA GLU A 99 -6.28 11.36 -7.10
C GLU A 99 -6.27 10.35 -5.96
N LEU A 100 -5.12 10.17 -5.31
CA LEU A 100 -4.94 9.26 -4.18
C LEU A 100 -5.74 9.66 -2.92
N GLN A 101 -6.10 10.94 -2.77
CA GLN A 101 -6.99 11.38 -1.68
C GLN A 101 -8.43 10.85 -1.82
N VAL A 102 -8.85 10.45 -3.03
CA VAL A 102 -10.17 9.85 -3.26
C VAL A 102 -10.14 8.40 -2.77
N ARG A 103 -10.68 8.19 -1.56
CA ARG A 103 -10.70 6.87 -0.92
C ARG A 103 -11.94 6.08 -1.34
N GLU A 104 -11.78 5.26 -2.36
CA GLU A 104 -12.68 4.12 -2.58
C GLU A 104 -11.85 2.84 -2.64
N ASN A 105 -11.70 2.18 -1.50
CA ASN A 105 -10.99 0.90 -1.42
C ASN A 105 -11.92 -0.18 -0.85
N ALA A 106 -12.65 -0.87 -1.72
CA ALA A 106 -13.52 -1.98 -1.34
C ALA A 106 -12.87 -3.34 -1.67
N TRP A 107 -11.99 -3.88 -0.82
CA TRP A 107 -11.28 -5.15 -1.10
C TRP A 107 -11.54 -6.23 -0.04
N GLY A 108 -12.26 -7.30 -0.42
CA GLY A 108 -12.28 -8.62 0.23
C GLY A 108 -13.04 -8.76 1.57
N THR A 109 -14.14 -9.53 1.57
CA THR A 109 -15.07 -9.90 2.68
C THR A 109 -15.61 -8.81 3.62
N ARG A 110 -14.93 -7.69 3.88
CA ARG A 110 -15.45 -6.48 4.53
C ARG A 110 -14.52 -5.27 4.29
N VAL A 111 -14.91 -4.33 3.43
CA VAL A 111 -14.73 -2.88 3.63
C VAL A 111 -15.87 -2.14 2.91
N ILE A 112 -16.55 -1.25 3.63
CA ILE A 112 -17.34 -0.15 3.05
C ILE A 112 -16.72 1.12 3.66
N ASP A 113 -16.09 1.94 2.82
CA ASP A 113 -15.60 3.26 3.21
C ASP A 113 -16.55 4.31 2.62
N GLU A 114 -17.28 5.01 3.48
CA GLU A 114 -18.10 6.15 3.05
C GLU A 114 -18.18 7.20 4.15
N LYS A 115 -17.07 7.79 4.60
CA LYS A 115 -17.02 8.94 5.56
C LYS A 115 -17.80 8.78 6.89
N THR A 116 -18.52 7.69 7.10
CA THR A 116 -19.47 7.35 8.16
C THR A 116 -19.54 5.83 8.17
N SER A 117 -19.34 5.20 9.32
CA SER A 117 -19.30 3.74 9.39
C SER A 117 -20.65 3.14 9.01
N VAL A 118 -20.66 1.95 8.40
CA VAL A 118 -21.89 1.17 8.12
C VAL A 118 -22.75 1.05 9.37
N ARG A 119 -22.12 0.94 10.55
CA ARG A 119 -22.82 0.91 11.84
C ARG A 119 -23.59 2.21 12.12
N GLU A 120 -22.99 3.37 11.86
CA GLU A 120 -23.65 4.68 12.02
C GLU A 120 -24.75 4.89 10.97
N GLN A 121 -24.54 4.43 9.73
CA GLN A 121 -25.58 4.45 8.70
C GLN A 121 -26.80 3.59 9.12
N LEU A 122 -26.56 2.40 9.68
CA LEU A 122 -27.61 1.50 10.16
C LEU A 122 -28.31 2.01 11.43
N ALA A 123 -27.58 2.69 12.33
CA ALA A 123 -28.13 3.23 13.57
C ALA A 123 -29.12 4.40 13.34
N GLY A 124 -29.08 5.05 12.17
CA GLY A 124 -30.01 6.12 11.80
C GLY A 124 -31.28 5.64 11.08
N LEU A 125 -31.43 4.34 10.80
CA LEU A 125 -32.58 3.81 10.07
C LEU A 125 -33.74 3.43 11.00
N PRO A 126 -35.00 3.55 10.55
CA PRO A 126 -36.15 3.05 11.29
C PRO A 126 -36.04 1.54 11.53
N GLU A 127 -36.50 1.08 12.70
CA GLU A 127 -36.51 -0.33 13.06
C GLU A 127 -37.28 -1.16 12.02
N GLY A 128 -36.64 -2.21 11.47
CA GLY A 128 -37.27 -3.17 10.56
C GLY A 128 -36.98 -3.02 9.06
N ALA A 129 -36.25 -2.00 8.60
CA ALA A 129 -36.04 -1.71 7.16
C ALA A 129 -34.64 -2.07 6.60
N LEU A 130 -33.99 -3.10 7.15
CA LEU A 130 -32.52 -3.14 7.17
C LEU A 130 -31.78 -3.52 5.86
N PHE A 131 -32.41 -4.15 4.87
CA PHE A 131 -31.66 -4.69 3.71
C PHE A 131 -32.13 -4.20 2.34
N PRO A 132 -33.44 -4.23 2.01
CA PRO A 132 -33.91 -3.80 0.68
C PRO A 132 -33.73 -2.30 0.45
N ASP A 133 -33.96 -1.49 1.49
CA ASP A 133 -33.84 -0.04 1.41
C ASP A 133 -32.38 0.41 1.44
N LEU A 134 -31.53 -0.30 2.20
CA LEU A 134 -30.07 -0.10 2.17
C LEU A 134 -29.49 -0.37 0.77
N LEU A 135 -29.90 -1.47 0.15
CA LEU A 135 -29.48 -1.84 -1.20
C LEU A 135 -29.96 -0.81 -2.24
N ARG A 136 -31.17 -0.28 -2.06
CA ARG A 136 -31.72 0.77 -2.93
C ARG A 136 -30.94 2.08 -2.80
N GLN A 137 -30.63 2.49 -1.57
CA GLN A 137 -29.89 3.73 -1.31
C GLN A 137 -28.44 3.65 -1.81
N TYR A 138 -27.77 2.52 -1.58
CA TYR A 138 -26.44 2.27 -2.14
C TYR A 138 -26.46 2.33 -3.67
N ARG A 139 -27.43 1.64 -4.31
CA ARG A 139 -27.55 1.67 -5.78
C ARG A 139 -27.73 3.08 -6.35
N LEU A 140 -28.53 3.91 -5.69
CA LEU A 140 -28.81 5.28 -6.14
C LEU A 140 -27.61 6.22 -6.01
N ARG A 141 -26.70 5.99 -5.05
CA ARG A 141 -25.54 6.86 -4.79
C ARG A 141 -24.26 6.40 -5.50
N THR A 142 -24.14 5.10 -5.77
CA THR A 142 -22.92 4.52 -6.37
C THR A 142 -23.01 4.38 -7.89
N PHE A 143 -24.21 4.26 -8.47
CA PHE A 143 -24.39 4.02 -9.91
C PHE A 143 -25.06 5.18 -10.67
N ALA A 144 -25.17 6.37 -10.07
CA ALA A 144 -25.63 7.60 -10.71
C ALA A 144 -24.44 8.56 -10.86
#